data_AF-A0A961EL97-F1
#
_entry.id   AF-A0A961EL97-F1
#
_cell.length_a   1.000
_cell.length_b   1.000
_cell.length_c   1.000
_cell.angle_alpha   90.00
_cell.angle_beta   90.00
_cell.angle_gamma   90.00
#
_symmetry.space_group_name_H-M   'P 1'
#
loop_
_entity.id
_entity.type
_entity.pdbx_description
1 polymer ?
#
loop_
_entity_poly.entity_id
_entity_poly.type
_entity_poly.pdbx_seq_one_letter_code
_entity_poly.pdbx_strand_id
1 'polypeptide(L)' 'APGAIDTTGLNMTDEQVAKAIAVNTEDWLKELPLIEEWFAKFGDKLPAPLQAELDGLKERLNA' A
#
# COMPACT_ATOMS: atom_id res chain seq x y z
N ALA A 1 5.10 12.55 -8.08
CA ALA A 1 4.64 13.94 -7.91
C ALA A 1 3.54 14.23 -8.92
N PRO A 2 2.69 15.27 -8.73
CA PRO A 2 1.73 15.68 -9.76
C PRO A 2 2.40 15.82 -11.12
N GLY A 3 1.79 15.28 -12.18
CA GLY A 3 2.35 15.28 -13.54
C GLY A 3 3.50 14.29 -13.79
N ALA A 4 3.86 13.41 -12.85
CA ALA A 4 4.89 12.38 -13.08
C ALA A 4 4.40 11.22 -13.97
N ILE A 5 3.10 11.12 -14.21
CA ILE A 5 2.48 10.14 -15.11
C ILE A 5 1.96 10.92 -16.32
N ASP A 6 2.37 10.54 -17.52
CA ASP A 6 1.84 11.09 -18.76
C ASP A 6 0.47 10.47 -19.06
N THR A 7 -0.55 11.33 -19.13
CA THR A 7 -1.94 10.94 -19.42
C THR A 7 -2.41 11.45 -20.79
N THR A 8 -1.49 11.92 -21.64
CA THR A 8 -1.80 12.43 -22.98
C THR A 8 -2.57 11.40 -23.80
N GLY A 9 -3.73 11.79 -24.32
CA GLY A 9 -4.61 10.91 -25.11
C GLY A 9 -5.54 10.03 -24.27
N LEU A 10 -5.49 10.11 -22.94
CA LEU A 10 -6.45 9.44 -22.05
C LEU A 10 -7.58 10.40 -21.66
N ASN A 11 -8.82 9.92 -21.67
CA ASN A 11 -9.98 10.70 -21.21
C ASN A 11 -10.08 10.67 -19.67
N MET A 12 -9.18 11.39 -19.00
CA MET A 12 -9.09 11.45 -17.55
C MET A 12 -8.88 12.88 -17.06
N THR A 13 -9.45 13.21 -15.90
CA THR A 13 -9.18 14.46 -15.20
C THR A 13 -8.01 14.31 -14.23
N ASP A 14 -7.33 15.40 -13.92
CA ASP A 14 -6.25 15.41 -12.91
C ASP A 14 -6.73 14.92 -11.54
N GLU A 15 -8.00 15.21 -11.19
CA GLU A 15 -8.63 14.75 -9.95
C GLU A 15 -8.78 13.23 -9.90
N GLN A 16 -9.15 12.59 -11.02
CA GLN A 16 -9.24 11.14 -11.11
C GLN A 16 -7.87 10.50 -10.93
N VAL A 17 -6.84 11.07 -11.53
CA VAL A 17 -5.45 10.61 -11.38
C VAL A 17 -4.98 10.79 -9.94
N ALA A 18 -5.20 11.97 -9.36
CA ALA A 18 -4.83 12.29 -7.98
C ALA A 18 -5.48 11.32 -6.99
N LYS A 19 -6.77 11.00 -7.19
CA LYS A 19 -7.48 10.01 -6.37
C LYS A 19 -6.90 8.61 -6.51
N ALA A 20 -6.54 8.18 -7.73
CA ALA A 20 -6.00 6.84 -7.98
C ALA A 20 -4.62 6.62 -7.36
N ILE A 21 -3.79 7.67 -7.26
CA ILE A 21 -2.44 7.59 -6.69
C ILE A 21 -2.38 8.01 -5.22
N ALA A 22 -3.52 8.33 -4.60
CA ALA A 22 -3.57 8.76 -3.22
C ALA A 22 -3.16 7.61 -2.28
N VAL A 23 -2.27 7.91 -1.34
CA VAL A 23 -1.92 6.99 -0.24
C VAL A 23 -2.65 7.48 1.00
N ASN A 24 -3.73 6.80 1.37
CA ASN A 24 -4.50 7.10 2.58
C ASN A 24 -4.03 6.22 3.75
N THR A 25 -3.37 6.84 4.73
CA THR A 25 -2.85 6.15 5.92
C THR A 25 -3.95 5.39 6.68
N GLU A 26 -5.15 5.96 6.82
CA GLU A 26 -6.24 5.30 7.57
C GLU A 26 -6.72 4.02 6.89
N ASP A 27 -6.74 3.99 5.57
CA ASP A 27 -7.13 2.80 4.82
C ASP A 27 -6.05 1.72 4.90
N TRP A 28 -4.78 2.12 4.84
CA TRP A 28 -3.66 1.20 5.07
C TRP A 28 -3.63 0.63 6.49
N LEU A 29 -3.96 1.43 7.51
CA LEU A 29 -4.08 0.94 8.89
C LEU A 29 -5.16 -0.12 9.04
N LYS A 30 -6.27 -0.01 8.29
CA LYS A 30 -7.32 -1.04 8.25
C LYS A 30 -6.90 -2.30 7.49
N GLU A 31 -5.98 -2.16 6.54
CA GLU A 31 -5.46 -3.27 5.71
C GLU A 31 -4.40 -4.11 6.45
N LEU A 32 -3.60 -3.51 7.33
CA LEU A 32 -2.57 -4.21 8.13
C LEU A 32 -3.04 -5.54 8.76
N PRO A 33 -4.18 -5.60 9.48
CA PRO A 33 -4.64 -6.87 10.05
C PRO A 33 -4.99 -7.93 8.99
N LEU A 34 -5.41 -7.53 7.80
CA LEU A 34 -5.71 -8.45 6.69
C LEU A 34 -4.41 -9.05 6.12
N ILE A 35 -3.35 -8.24 6.03
CA ILE A 35 -2.02 -8.71 5.63
C ILE A 35 -1.47 -9.67 6.68
N GLU A 36 -1.60 -9.36 7.96
CA GLU A 36 -1.19 -10.25 9.06
C GLU A 36 -1.94 -11.60 9.02
N GLU A 37 -3.27 -11.57 8.83
CA GLU A 37 -4.06 -12.79 8.68
C GLU A 37 -3.60 -13.61 7.47
N TRP A 38 -3.32 -12.95 6.35
CA TRP A 38 -2.81 -13.62 5.15
C TRP A 38 -1.43 -14.25 5.41
N PHE A 39 -0.52 -13.52 6.05
CA PHE A 39 0.83 -14.00 6.37
C PHE A 39 0.80 -15.18 7.34
N ALA A 40 -0.11 -15.17 8.31
CA ALA A 40 -0.32 -16.28 9.24
C ALA A 40 -0.67 -17.61 8.53
N LYS A 41 -1.29 -17.57 7.35
CA LYS A 41 -1.61 -18.78 6.56
C LYS A 41 -0.37 -19.54 6.07
N PHE A 42 0.78 -18.87 6.01
CA PHE A 42 2.05 -19.50 5.62
C PHE A 42 2.82 -20.09 6.81
N GLY A 43 2.54 -19.63 8.03
CA GLY A 43 3.24 -20.04 9.25
C GLY A 43 4.76 -20.00 9.07
N ASP A 44 5.44 -21.09 9.43
CA ASP A 44 6.90 -21.21 9.38
C ASP A 44 7.51 -21.12 7.97
N LYS A 45 6.68 -21.18 6.91
CA LYS A 45 7.15 -21.06 5.52
C LYS A 45 7.24 -19.61 5.04
N LEU A 46 6.76 -18.64 5.83
CA LEU A 46 6.87 -17.23 5.49
C LEU A 46 8.36 -16.81 5.55
N PRO A 47 8.94 -16.31 4.44
CA PRO A 47 10.31 -15.80 4.48
C PRO A 47 10.44 -14.63 5.46
N ALA A 48 11.45 -14.67 6.34
CA ALA A 48 11.74 -13.60 7.29
C ALA A 48 11.82 -12.19 6.67
N PRO A 49 12.35 -12.00 5.44
CA PRO A 49 12.33 -10.68 4.80
C PRO A 49 10.92 -10.12 4.59
N LEU A 50 9.90 -10.94 4.31
CA LEU A 50 8.54 -10.44 4.14
C LEU A 50 7.95 -9.94 5.47
N GLN A 51 8.27 -10.62 6.57
CA GLN A 51 7.88 -10.13 7.90
C GLN A 51 8.55 -8.79 8.21
N ALA A 52 9.85 -8.65 7.92
CA ALA A 52 10.57 -7.40 8.12
C ALA A 52 9.99 -6.24 7.27
N GLU A 53 9.55 -6.51 6.04
CA GLU A 53 8.88 -5.49 5.20
C GLU A 53 7.52 -5.06 5.78
N LEU A 54 6.76 -6.00 6.37
CA LEU A 54 5.51 -5.68 7.07
C LEU A 54 5.77 -4.82 8.31
N ASP A 55 6.80 -5.15 9.09
CA ASP A 55 7.19 -4.37 10.26
C ASP A 55 7.62 -2.95 9.85
N GLY A 56 8.44 -2.82 8.81
CA GLY A 56 8.81 -1.52 8.26
C GLY A 56 7.63 -0.72 7.69
N LEU A 57 6.60 -1.39 7.15
CA LEU A 57 5.36 -0.73 6.75
C LEU A 57 4.62 -0.15 7.95
N LYS A 58 4.48 -0.92 9.05
CA LYS A 58 3.85 -0.45 10.30
C LYS A 58 4.57 0.77 10.86
N GLU A 59 5.90 0.74 10.90
CA GLU A 59 6.71 1.87 11.35
C GLU A 59 6.44 3.14 10.53
N ARG A 60 6.42 3.04 9.19
CA ARG A 60 6.12 4.18 8.31
C ARG A 60 4.71 4.74 8.49
N LEU A 61 3.75 3.90 8.91
CA LEU A 61 2.37 4.28 9.18
C LEU A 61 2.14 4.76 10.61
N ASN A 62 3.14 4.67 11.50
CA ASN A 62 3.01 4.85 12.96
C ASN A 62 1.91 3.96 13.57
N ALA A 63 1.84 2.71 13.10
CA ALA A 63 0.89 1.70 13.53
C ALA A 63 1.37 0.93 14.76
#